data_AF-A0A7Y5NUT1-F1
#
_entry.id   AF-A0A7Y5NUT1-F1
#
_cell.length_a   1.000
_cell.length_b   1.000
_cell.length_c   1.000
_cell.angle_alpha   90.00
_cell.angle_beta   90.00
_cell.angle_gamma   90.00
#
_symmetry.space_group_name_H-M   'P 1'
#
loop_
_entity.id
_entity.type
_entity.pdbx_description
1 polymer ?
#
loop_
_entity_poly.entity_id
_entity_poly.type
_entity_poly.pdbx_seq_one_letter_code
_entity_poly.pdbx_strand_id
1 'polypeptide(L)'
;MTTTQTQQARYDAEIEIEEPAPISGRRLTTSSGASAAVVDEAIEVRDAAGRLLFEYDAATGKGALVMPEGDLTLKAPRGNIDLIAGKSISLGTKQLTMTAERADVTFADMTYRSVRLTAAVEQAHVVVDRIEQVASNVLLRAREVVRHVEGLDQTTAGRVRALIRGAYSLKAERASVLAEDDVKIDGKRVNLG
;
A
#
# COMPACT_ATOMS: atom_id res chain seq x y z
N MET A 1 23.62 -68.79 -54.10
CA MET A 1 25.01 -68.66 -53.63
C MET A 1 25.10 -67.29 -52.94
N THR A 2 24.83 -67.24 -51.63
CA THR A 2 25.82 -67.01 -50.55
C THR A 2 26.39 -65.58 -50.66
N THR A 3 26.13 -64.63 -49.73
CA THR A 3 26.62 -64.63 -48.34
C THR A 3 26.01 -63.43 -47.55
N THR A 4 25.26 -63.75 -46.50
CA THR A 4 25.40 -63.29 -45.08
C THR A 4 25.59 -61.79 -44.79
N GLN A 5 24.57 -61.07 -44.28
CA GLN A 5 24.23 -60.88 -42.86
C GLN A 5 25.39 -60.41 -41.94
N THR A 6 25.07 -59.44 -41.08
CA THR A 6 25.83 -58.95 -39.90
C THR A 6 26.55 -57.62 -40.09
N GLN A 7 25.79 -56.51 -40.00
CA GLN A 7 26.33 -55.26 -39.46
C GLN A 7 25.20 -54.38 -38.91
N GLN A 8 24.48 -54.90 -37.92
CA GLN A 8 23.50 -54.15 -37.15
C GLN A 8 23.67 -54.47 -35.67
N ALA A 9 24.79 -54.01 -35.12
CA ALA A 9 25.05 -53.96 -33.69
C ALA A 9 26.30 -53.10 -33.51
N ARG A 10 26.14 -51.80 -33.21
CA ARG A 10 27.15 -51.00 -32.52
C ARG A 10 26.58 -49.64 -32.08
N TYR A 11 26.49 -49.52 -30.75
CA TYR A 11 26.53 -48.29 -29.94
C TYR A 11 25.30 -47.38 -29.90
N ASP A 12 24.25 -47.86 -29.22
CA ASP A 12 23.48 -47.00 -28.32
C ASP A 12 23.97 -47.29 -26.90
N ALA A 13 25.00 -46.55 -26.47
CA ALA A 13 25.34 -46.48 -25.06
C ALA A 13 24.45 -45.40 -24.45
N GLU A 14 23.29 -45.81 -23.93
CA GLU A 14 22.54 -45.00 -22.98
C GLU A 14 23.45 -44.74 -21.78
N ILE A 15 23.99 -43.52 -21.72
CA ILE A 15 24.59 -43.01 -20.51
C ILE A 15 23.42 -42.76 -19.56
N GLU A 16 23.12 -43.74 -18.71
CA GLU A 16 22.40 -43.48 -17.46
C GLU A 16 23.21 -42.43 -16.70
N ILE A 17 22.78 -41.18 -16.81
CA ILE A 17 23.23 -40.13 -15.88
C ILE A 17 22.55 -40.49 -14.57
N GLU A 18 23.27 -41.24 -13.73
CA GLU A 18 22.89 -41.47 -12.34
C GLU A 18 22.70 -40.07 -11.72
N GLU A 19 21.45 -39.67 -11.50
CA GLU A 19 21.14 -38.42 -10.81
C GLU A 19 21.90 -38.46 -9.48
N PRO A 20 22.81 -37.51 -9.21
CA PRO A 20 23.63 -37.57 -8.01
C PRO A 20 22.69 -37.59 -6.82
N ALA A 21 22.76 -38.67 -6.03
CA ALA A 21 21.97 -38.82 -4.82
C ALA A 21 22.09 -37.53 -3.99
N PRO A 22 20.98 -37.00 -3.44
CA PRO A 22 21.01 -35.76 -2.69
C PRO A 22 22.09 -35.84 -1.60
N ILE A 23 22.95 -34.82 -1.54
CA ILE A 23 24.04 -34.75 -0.56
C ILE A 23 23.42 -34.52 0.82
N SER A 24 22.94 -35.60 1.43
CA SER A 24 22.39 -35.59 2.78
C SER A 24 23.52 -35.64 3.81
N GLY A 25 23.42 -34.83 4.87
CA GLY A 25 24.29 -34.91 6.06
C GLY A 25 25.52 -34.00 6.13
N ARG A 26 25.77 -33.12 5.15
CA ARG A 26 26.94 -32.23 5.15
C ARG A 26 26.62 -30.87 5.77
N ARG A 27 26.99 -30.68 7.04
CA ARG A 27 26.95 -29.38 7.72
C ARG A 27 28.11 -28.50 7.25
N LEU A 28 27.80 -27.31 6.75
CA LEU A 28 28.78 -26.25 6.48
C LEU A 28 28.88 -25.36 7.71
N THR A 29 30.08 -25.08 8.20
CA THR A 29 30.30 -24.23 9.38
C THR A 29 31.32 -23.15 9.04
N THR A 30 31.06 -21.91 9.41
CA THR A 30 32.01 -20.80 9.29
C THR A 30 33.04 -20.83 10.42
N SER A 31 34.17 -20.13 10.27
CA SER A 31 35.15 -19.97 11.36
C SER A 31 34.58 -19.28 12.61
N SER A 32 33.50 -18.50 12.43
CA SER A 32 32.77 -17.83 13.51
C SER A 32 31.68 -18.69 14.15
N GLY A 33 31.44 -19.92 13.67
CA GLY A 33 30.50 -20.88 14.25
C GLY A 33 29.09 -20.87 13.66
N ALA A 34 28.78 -19.97 12.72
CA ALA A 34 27.52 -20.05 11.96
C ALA A 34 27.49 -21.31 11.09
N SER A 35 26.31 -21.85 10.79
CA SER A 35 26.23 -23.09 10.03
C SER A 35 25.03 -23.18 9.08
N ALA A 36 25.16 -23.98 8.04
CA ALA A 36 24.07 -24.37 7.15
C ALA A 36 24.03 -25.90 7.01
N ALA A 37 22.85 -26.51 7.08
CA ALA A 37 22.68 -27.95 6.97
C ALA A 37 21.29 -28.32 6.45
N VAL A 38 21.17 -29.54 5.93
CA VAL A 38 19.87 -30.20 5.77
C VAL A 38 19.58 -30.95 7.07
N VAL A 39 18.45 -30.63 7.71
CA VAL A 39 17.93 -31.30 8.91
C VAL A 39 16.55 -31.82 8.56
N ASP A 40 16.38 -33.15 8.56
CA ASP A 40 15.21 -33.82 7.99
C ASP A 40 14.94 -33.35 6.54
N GLU A 41 13.80 -32.70 6.29
CA GLU A 41 13.38 -32.15 4.99
C GLU A 41 13.61 -30.63 4.88
N ALA A 42 14.34 -30.02 5.84
CA ALA A 42 14.54 -28.59 5.92
C ALA A 42 15.99 -28.17 5.63
N ILE A 43 16.16 -27.11 4.84
CA ILE A 43 17.43 -26.40 4.71
C ILE A 43 17.48 -25.33 5.79
N GLU A 44 18.35 -25.50 6.79
CA GLU A 44 18.51 -24.55 7.88
C GLU A 44 19.82 -23.77 7.76
N VAL A 45 19.76 -22.47 8.04
CA VAL A 45 20.93 -21.62 8.31
C VAL A 45 20.81 -21.08 9.73
N ARG A 46 21.85 -21.28 10.54
CA ARG A 46 21.91 -20.90 11.94
C ARG A 46 23.11 -19.99 12.23
N ASP A 47 22.96 -19.09 13.19
CA ASP A 47 24.06 -18.28 13.69
C ASP A 47 25.02 -19.07 14.61
N ALA A 48 26.05 -18.41 15.13
CA ALA A 48 27.05 -19.02 16.01
C ALA A 48 26.48 -19.50 17.36
N ALA A 49 25.35 -18.94 17.81
CA ALA A 49 24.63 -19.37 18.99
C ALA A 49 23.63 -20.50 18.69
N GLY A 50 23.56 -20.97 17.44
CA GLY A 50 22.66 -22.03 17.00
C GLY A 50 21.23 -21.55 16.71
N ARG A 51 20.96 -20.25 16.70
CA ARG A 51 19.63 -19.68 16.42
C ARG A 51 19.36 -19.68 14.92
N LEU A 52 18.12 -19.97 14.53
CA LEU A 52 17.71 -20.04 13.13
C LEU A 52 17.68 -18.64 12.50
N LEU A 53 18.36 -18.50 11.36
CA LEU A 53 18.36 -17.30 10.52
C LEU A 53 17.53 -17.49 9.24
N PHE A 54 17.58 -18.69 8.67
CA PHE A 54 16.79 -19.04 7.49
C PHE A 54 16.39 -20.51 7.56
N GLU A 55 15.17 -20.80 7.12
CA GLU A 55 14.67 -22.15 6.93
C GLU A 55 13.90 -22.23 5.61
N TYR A 56 14.05 -23.35 4.92
CA TYR A 56 13.12 -23.77 3.88
C TYR A 56 12.75 -25.25 4.09
N ASP A 57 11.48 -25.50 4.40
CA ASP A 57 10.90 -26.83 4.55
C ASP A 57 10.35 -27.29 3.19
N ALA A 58 10.99 -28.30 2.59
CA ALA A 58 10.62 -28.81 1.28
C ALA A 58 9.29 -29.59 1.29
N ALA A 59 8.90 -30.18 2.42
CA ALA A 59 7.65 -30.94 2.54
C ALA A 59 6.43 -30.01 2.53
N THR A 60 6.54 -28.82 3.15
CA THR A 60 5.44 -27.84 3.19
C THR A 60 5.60 -26.69 2.20
N GLY A 61 6.78 -26.54 1.59
CA GLY A 61 7.14 -25.42 0.71
C GLY A 61 7.26 -24.08 1.43
N LYS A 62 7.37 -24.09 2.77
CA LYS A 62 7.42 -22.88 3.59
C LYS A 62 8.86 -22.44 3.80
N GLY A 63 9.09 -21.14 3.64
CA GLY A 63 10.35 -20.50 3.98
C GLY A 63 10.19 -19.45 5.07
N ALA A 64 11.22 -19.29 5.88
CA ALA A 64 11.30 -18.22 6.88
C ALA A 64 12.68 -17.58 6.84
N LEU A 65 12.73 -16.25 6.92
CA LEU A 65 13.93 -15.47 7.15
C LEU A 65 13.75 -14.73 8.47
N VAL A 66 14.66 -14.95 9.41
CA VAL A 66 14.58 -14.46 10.78
C VAL A 66 15.90 -13.81 11.16
N MET A 67 15.83 -12.64 11.77
CA MET A 67 16.98 -12.00 12.43
C MET A 67 16.63 -11.89 13.92
N PRO A 68 16.98 -12.90 14.75
CA PRO A 68 16.60 -12.92 16.17
C PRO A 68 17.15 -11.71 16.94
N GLU A 69 18.32 -11.25 16.53
CA GLU A 69 18.98 -10.03 17.02
C GLU A 69 19.47 -9.21 15.83
N GLY A 70 19.43 -7.89 15.96
CA GLY A 70 19.89 -6.96 14.93
C GLY A 70 18.83 -6.62 13.87
N ASP A 71 19.31 -6.09 12.73
CA ASP A 71 18.47 -5.51 11.68
C ASP A 71 18.55 -6.32 10.38
N LEU A 72 17.42 -6.45 9.67
CA LEU A 72 17.38 -6.94 8.29
C LEU A 72 17.39 -5.74 7.33
N THR A 73 18.28 -5.76 6.34
CA THR A 73 18.34 -4.74 5.28
C THR A 73 18.36 -5.39 3.89
N LEU A 74 17.38 -5.05 3.06
CA LEU A 74 17.33 -5.42 1.64
C LEU A 74 17.81 -4.23 0.80
N LYS A 75 18.83 -4.42 -0.05
CA LYS A 75 19.40 -3.35 -0.89
C LYS A 75 19.54 -3.83 -2.34
N ALA A 76 19.02 -3.02 -3.27
CA ALA A 76 19.26 -3.17 -4.69
C ALA A 76 19.70 -1.82 -5.30
N PRO A 77 20.94 -1.34 -5.09
CA PRO A 77 21.36 0.02 -5.43
C PRO A 77 21.24 0.41 -6.92
N ARG A 78 21.14 -0.59 -7.81
CA ARG A 78 20.95 -0.42 -9.26
C ARG A 78 19.82 -1.30 -9.80
N GLY A 79 18.93 -1.76 -8.92
CA GLY A 79 17.88 -2.71 -9.26
C GLY A 79 16.62 -2.47 -8.45
N ASN A 80 15.70 -3.42 -8.53
CA ASN A 80 14.39 -3.34 -7.89
C ASN A 80 14.29 -4.37 -6.74
N ILE A 81 13.40 -4.09 -5.80
CA ILE A 81 12.93 -5.05 -4.80
C ILE A 81 11.42 -5.14 -4.97
N ASP A 82 10.95 -6.29 -5.46
CA ASP A 82 9.54 -6.57 -5.62
C ASP A 82 9.03 -7.43 -4.47
N LEU A 83 7.93 -7.00 -3.83
CA LEU A 83 7.22 -7.76 -2.80
C LEU A 83 5.85 -8.16 -3.36
N ILE A 84 5.74 -9.38 -3.87
CA ILE A 84 4.54 -9.88 -4.56
C ILE A 84 3.98 -11.08 -3.78
N ALA A 85 2.69 -11.03 -3.45
CA ALA A 85 2.00 -12.13 -2.77
C ALA A 85 0.63 -12.41 -3.42
N GLY A 86 0.29 -13.69 -3.60
CA GLY A 86 -1.01 -14.09 -4.15
C GLY A 86 -2.19 -13.98 -3.16
N LYS A 87 -1.93 -13.72 -1.88
CA LYS A 87 -2.95 -13.60 -0.84
C LYS A 87 -2.83 -12.30 -0.06
N SER A 88 -1.75 -12.12 0.69
CA SER A 88 -1.60 -10.98 1.59
C SER A 88 -0.14 -10.62 1.82
N ILE A 89 0.12 -9.33 2.01
CA ILE A 89 1.34 -8.79 2.60
C ILE A 89 0.94 -8.10 3.90
N SER A 90 1.68 -8.32 4.98
CA SER A 90 1.42 -7.70 6.29
C SER A 90 2.69 -7.07 6.83
N LEU A 91 2.62 -5.78 7.19
CA LEU A 91 3.73 -4.99 7.71
C LEU A 91 3.38 -4.55 9.14
N GLY A 92 3.94 -5.24 10.14
CA GLY A 92 3.77 -4.92 11.55
C GLY A 92 5.02 -4.26 12.13
N THR A 93 4.92 -2.99 12.52
CA THR A 93 6.03 -2.24 13.10
C THR A 93 5.53 -1.15 14.05
N LYS A 94 6.39 -0.69 14.96
CA LYS A 94 6.12 0.51 15.77
C LYS A 94 6.23 1.78 14.94
N GLN A 95 7.06 1.76 13.88
CA GLN A 95 7.29 2.90 13.00
C GLN A 95 7.48 2.42 11.55
N LEU A 96 6.70 3.00 10.64
CA LEU A 96 6.82 2.80 9.20
C LEU A 96 7.14 4.15 8.54
N THR A 97 8.22 4.20 7.78
CA THR A 97 8.60 5.36 6.97
C THR A 97 8.65 4.94 5.51
N MET A 98 7.92 5.65 4.65
CA MET A 98 7.94 5.46 3.19
C MET A 98 8.39 6.78 2.55
N THR A 99 9.49 6.74 1.82
CA THR A 99 10.02 7.89 1.09
C THR A 99 10.20 7.48 -0.36
N ALA A 100 9.55 8.21 -1.26
CA ALA A 100 9.64 7.98 -2.70
C ALA A 100 9.44 9.31 -3.43
N GLU A 101 10.06 9.44 -4.61
CA GLU A 101 9.76 10.55 -5.53
C GLU A 101 8.35 10.39 -6.14
N ARG A 102 7.97 9.14 -6.44
CA ARG A 102 6.66 8.77 -6.96
C ARG A 102 6.14 7.53 -6.23
N ALA A 103 4.86 7.56 -5.86
CA ALA A 103 4.14 6.41 -5.33
C ALA A 103 2.79 6.28 -6.04
N ASP A 104 2.52 5.12 -6.62
CA ASP A 104 1.22 4.75 -7.17
C ASP A 104 0.58 3.75 -6.22
N VAL A 105 -0.61 4.08 -5.72
CA VAL A 105 -1.30 3.30 -4.69
C VAL A 105 -2.73 3.07 -5.16
N THR A 106 -3.12 1.81 -5.29
CA THR A 106 -4.46 1.42 -5.75
C THR A 106 -5.03 0.38 -4.79
N PHE A 107 -6.20 0.69 -4.25
CA PHE A 107 -6.94 -0.21 -3.38
C PHE A 107 -8.41 -0.19 -3.80
N ALA A 108 -9.07 -1.35 -3.72
CA ALA A 108 -10.52 -1.42 -3.84
C ALA A 108 -11.21 -0.97 -2.54
N ASP A 109 -10.61 -1.28 -1.39
CA ASP A 109 -11.06 -0.86 -0.06
C ASP A 109 -9.82 -0.43 0.76
N MET A 110 -9.91 0.73 1.41
CA MET A 110 -8.87 1.28 2.28
C MET A 110 -9.49 1.80 3.56
N THR A 111 -9.11 1.20 4.69
CA THR A 111 -9.38 1.75 6.02
C THR A 111 -8.12 2.40 6.57
N TYR A 112 -8.19 3.70 6.86
CA TYR A 112 -7.12 4.43 7.52
C TYR A 112 -7.58 4.98 8.87
N ARG A 113 -6.90 4.57 9.94
CA ARG A 113 -7.19 5.03 11.30
C ARG A 113 -5.95 5.71 11.87
N SER A 114 -6.08 6.98 12.23
CA SER A 114 -5.01 7.75 12.88
C SER A 114 -5.57 8.72 13.91
N VAL A 115 -4.75 9.05 14.91
CA VAL A 115 -5.02 10.13 15.87
C VAL A 115 -4.69 11.50 15.24
N ARG A 116 -3.69 11.55 14.36
CA ARG A 116 -3.26 12.78 13.69
C ARG A 116 -2.80 12.46 12.27
N LEU A 117 -3.41 13.15 11.30
CA LEU A 117 -2.99 13.14 9.90
C LEU A 117 -2.61 14.57 9.52
N THR A 118 -1.41 14.72 8.96
CA THR A 118 -0.96 15.95 8.31
C THR A 118 -0.60 15.59 6.88
N ALA A 119 -1.27 16.22 5.91
CA ALA A 119 -0.98 16.05 4.49
C ALA A 119 -0.73 17.43 3.88
N ALA A 120 0.40 17.57 3.20
CA ALA A 120 0.68 18.72 2.35
C ALA A 120 0.56 18.24 0.91
N VAL A 121 -0.42 18.78 0.19
CA VAL A 121 -0.74 18.37 -1.18
C VAL A 121 -0.73 19.63 -2.04
N GLU A 122 0.09 19.65 -3.08
CA GLU A 122 0.15 20.79 -4.00
C GLU A 122 -1.09 20.87 -4.89
N GLN A 123 -1.54 19.72 -5.38
CA GLN A 123 -2.74 19.61 -6.20
C GLN A 123 -3.48 18.31 -5.90
N ALA A 124 -4.79 18.42 -5.67
CA ALA A 124 -5.68 17.28 -5.49
C ALA A 124 -6.83 17.38 -6.49
N HIS A 125 -7.03 16.33 -7.27
CA HIS A 125 -8.24 16.13 -8.08
C HIS A 125 -8.99 14.94 -7.52
N VAL A 126 -10.25 15.16 -7.16
CA VAL A 126 -11.08 14.15 -6.48
C VAL A 126 -12.35 13.99 -7.29
N VAL A 127 -12.57 12.78 -7.83
CA VAL A 127 -13.81 12.39 -8.50
C VAL A 127 -14.45 11.30 -7.67
N VAL A 128 -15.66 11.55 -7.21
CA VAL A 128 -16.34 10.77 -6.19
C VAL A 128 -17.84 10.87 -6.38
N ASP A 129 -18.55 9.77 -6.17
CA ASP A 129 -20.02 9.75 -6.22
C ASP A 129 -20.63 10.34 -4.94
N ARG A 130 -20.00 10.09 -3.78
CA ARG A 130 -20.46 10.58 -2.48
C ARG A 130 -19.27 10.85 -1.55
N ILE A 131 -19.28 12.03 -0.93
CA ILE A 131 -18.44 12.33 0.23
C ILE A 131 -19.34 12.57 1.42
N GLU A 132 -19.07 11.89 2.53
CA GLU A 132 -19.65 12.19 3.84
C GLU A 132 -18.55 12.58 4.81
N GLN A 133 -18.73 13.70 5.50
CA GLN A 133 -17.79 14.17 6.50
C GLN A 133 -18.48 14.27 7.85
N VAL A 134 -18.01 13.47 8.81
CA VAL A 134 -18.42 13.56 10.21
C VAL A 134 -17.25 14.11 11.00
N ALA A 135 -17.37 15.34 11.46
CA ALA A 135 -16.33 16.01 12.24
C ALA A 135 -16.97 16.94 13.28
N SER A 136 -16.32 17.08 14.44
CA SER A 136 -16.74 18.06 15.43
C SER A 136 -16.59 19.50 14.92
N ASN A 137 -15.55 19.76 14.13
CA ASN A 137 -15.29 21.07 13.52
C ASN A 137 -14.62 20.89 12.15
N VAL A 138 -15.02 21.72 11.19
CA VAL A 138 -14.37 21.85 9.89
C VAL A 138 -14.00 23.32 9.69
N LEU A 139 -12.71 23.60 9.49
CA LEU A 139 -12.21 24.93 9.17
C LEU A 139 -11.65 24.91 7.74
N LEU A 140 -12.32 25.63 6.85
CA LEU A 140 -11.87 25.83 5.48
C LEU A 140 -11.29 27.24 5.35
N ARG A 141 -10.01 27.33 4.99
CA ARG A 141 -9.37 28.58 4.56
C ARG A 141 -8.97 28.41 3.11
N ALA A 142 -9.55 29.20 2.25
CA ALA A 142 -9.30 29.15 0.82
C ALA A 142 -9.14 30.58 0.29
N ARG A 143 -8.29 30.74 -0.74
CA ARG A 143 -8.18 32.00 -1.48
C ARG A 143 -9.46 32.25 -2.27
N GLU A 144 -9.95 31.22 -2.96
CA GLU A 144 -11.14 31.23 -3.79
C GLU A 144 -11.91 29.92 -3.57
N VAL A 145 -13.25 30.01 -3.57
CA VAL A 145 -14.15 28.85 -3.50
C VAL A 145 -15.23 29.08 -4.54
N VAL A 146 -15.37 28.13 -5.46
CA VAL A 146 -16.46 28.09 -6.44
C VAL A 146 -17.24 26.81 -6.19
N ARG A 147 -18.55 26.93 -6.08
CA ARG A 147 -19.47 25.79 -6.02
C ARG A 147 -20.38 25.86 -7.22
N HIS A 148 -20.39 24.81 -8.02
CA HIS A 148 -21.39 24.59 -9.04
C HIS A 148 -22.26 23.44 -8.56
N VAL A 149 -23.54 23.69 -8.37
CA VAL A 149 -24.49 22.72 -7.84
C VAL A 149 -25.66 22.66 -8.82
N GLU A 150 -25.82 21.54 -9.50
CA GLU A 150 -26.91 21.33 -10.46
C GLU A 150 -28.25 21.05 -9.75
N GLY A 151 -28.19 20.35 -8.62
CA GLY A 151 -29.35 19.99 -7.81
C GLY A 151 -29.55 20.92 -6.60
N LEU A 152 -29.47 20.34 -5.40
CA LEU A 152 -29.75 21.04 -4.14
C LEU A 152 -28.45 21.44 -3.43
N ASP A 153 -28.31 22.73 -3.10
CA ASP A 153 -27.37 23.21 -2.07
C ASP A 153 -28.18 23.61 -0.83
N GLN A 154 -28.24 22.73 0.18
CA GLN A 154 -28.92 23.01 1.45
C GLN A 154 -27.89 23.11 2.58
N THR A 155 -27.99 24.20 3.34
CA THR A 155 -27.26 24.35 4.61
C THR A 155 -28.23 24.27 5.78
N THR A 156 -28.08 23.25 6.61
CA THR A 156 -28.76 23.15 7.91
C THR A 156 -27.74 23.39 9.01
N ALA A 157 -27.87 24.49 9.73
CA ALA A 157 -26.91 24.89 10.76
C ALA A 157 -27.61 25.64 11.89
N GLY A 158 -27.10 25.53 13.13
CA GLY A 158 -27.60 26.31 14.25
C GLY A 158 -27.38 27.83 14.09
N ARG A 159 -26.33 28.24 13.36
CA ARG A 159 -26.10 29.64 12.99
C ARG A 159 -25.29 29.74 11.69
N VAL A 160 -25.77 30.56 10.76
CA VAL A 160 -25.04 30.95 9.54
C VAL A 160 -24.67 32.43 9.63
N ARG A 161 -23.42 32.78 9.29
CA ARG A 161 -22.95 34.17 9.24
C ARG A 161 -22.11 34.39 7.99
N ALA A 162 -22.53 35.32 7.13
CA ALA A 162 -21.74 35.79 6.00
C ALA A 162 -21.09 37.15 6.35
N LEU A 163 -19.77 37.22 6.31
CA LEU A 163 -19.01 38.46 6.50
C LEU A 163 -18.32 38.83 5.19
N ILE A 164 -18.91 39.78 4.46
CA ILE A 164 -18.49 40.14 3.11
C ILE A 164 -17.87 41.54 3.14
N ARG A 165 -16.61 41.66 2.69
CA ARG A 165 -15.91 42.97 2.60
C ARG A 165 -16.29 43.75 1.33
N GLY A 166 -16.58 43.03 0.25
CA GLY A 166 -16.97 43.59 -1.04
C GLY A 166 -18.48 43.52 -1.25
N ALA A 167 -18.89 43.16 -2.46
CA ALA A 167 -20.30 42.96 -2.80
C ALA A 167 -20.78 41.55 -2.45
N TYR A 168 -22.03 41.46 -1.99
CA TYR A 168 -22.79 40.21 -1.92
C TYR A 168 -23.93 40.30 -2.95
N SER A 169 -23.98 39.36 -3.90
CA SER A 169 -25.01 39.31 -4.93
C SER A 169 -25.72 37.96 -4.88
N LEU A 170 -27.04 38.00 -4.84
CA LEU A 170 -27.89 36.83 -4.96
C LEU A 170 -28.82 37.07 -6.16
N LYS A 171 -28.81 36.13 -7.10
CA LYS A 171 -29.70 36.13 -8.25
C LYS A 171 -30.46 34.82 -8.26
N ALA A 172 -31.78 34.90 -8.25
CA ALA A 172 -32.66 33.75 -8.31
C ALA A 172 -33.91 34.14 -9.11
N GLU A 173 -34.59 33.16 -9.68
CA GLU A 173 -35.92 33.36 -10.26
C GLU A 173 -36.92 33.76 -9.16
N ARG A 174 -36.83 33.10 -8.00
CA ARG A 174 -37.59 33.41 -6.80
C ARG A 174 -36.70 33.32 -5.58
N ALA A 175 -36.77 34.31 -4.70
CA ALA A 175 -36.14 34.30 -3.40
C ALA A 175 -37.20 34.51 -2.31
N SER A 176 -37.13 33.72 -1.25
CA SER A 176 -37.96 33.88 -0.05
C SER A 176 -37.06 33.93 1.18
N VAL A 177 -37.24 34.96 2.01
CA VAL A 177 -36.57 35.08 3.30
C VAL A 177 -37.66 35.08 4.36
N LEU A 178 -37.67 34.03 5.18
CA LEU A 178 -38.63 33.84 6.26
C LEU A 178 -37.86 33.83 7.58
N ALA A 179 -38.37 34.53 8.58
CA ALA A 179 -37.85 34.56 9.93
C ALA A 179 -39.02 34.42 10.91
N GLU A 180 -38.78 33.78 12.06
CA GLU A 180 -39.78 33.62 13.13
C GLU A 180 -40.00 34.94 13.88
N ASP A 181 -38.91 35.67 14.16
CA ASP A 181 -38.93 36.91 14.95
C ASP A 181 -38.77 38.16 14.08
N ASP A 182 -37.54 38.45 13.62
CA ASP A 182 -37.24 39.69 12.90
C ASP A 182 -36.36 39.49 11.66
N VAL A 183 -36.57 40.36 10.68
CA VAL A 183 -35.65 40.57 9.55
C VAL A 183 -35.19 42.02 9.58
N LYS A 184 -33.89 42.23 9.80
CA LYS A 184 -33.26 43.55 9.75
C LYS A 184 -32.40 43.70 8.50
N ILE A 185 -32.77 44.64 7.65
CA ILE A 185 -31.98 45.07 6.48
C ILE A 185 -31.60 46.52 6.71
N ASP A 186 -30.31 46.81 6.70
CA ASP A 186 -29.78 48.15 6.88
C ASP A 186 -28.62 48.40 5.92
N GLY A 187 -28.50 49.64 5.47
CA GLY A 187 -27.50 50.06 4.51
C GLY A 187 -27.68 51.54 4.18
N LYS A 188 -26.64 52.16 3.62
CA LYS A 188 -26.69 53.58 3.22
C LYS A 188 -27.86 53.88 2.26
N ARG A 189 -28.26 52.91 1.44
CA ARG A 189 -29.43 52.95 0.56
C ARG A 189 -30.02 51.54 0.44
N VAL A 190 -31.34 51.43 0.52
CA VAL A 190 -32.11 50.19 0.29
C VAL A 190 -33.15 50.50 -0.78
N ASN A 191 -33.00 49.86 -1.95
CA ASN A 191 -33.96 49.99 -3.05
C ASN A 191 -34.74 48.67 -3.15
N LEU A 192 -36.06 48.76 -3.05
CA LEU A 192 -36.98 47.63 -3.20
C LEU A 192 -37.89 47.96 -4.39
N GLY A 193 -37.97 47.04 -5.36
CA GLY A 193 -38.70 47.23 -6.62
C GLY A 193 -39.06 45.91 -7.24
#